data_AF-A0A376YD04-F1
#
_entry.id   AF-A0A376YD04-F1
#
_cell.length_a   1.000
_cell.length_b   1.000
_cell.length_c   1.000
_cell.angle_alpha   90.00
_cell.angle_beta   90.00
_cell.angle_gamma   90.00
#
_symmetry.space_group_name_H-M   'P 1'
#
loop_
_entity.id
_entity.type
_entity.pdbx_description
1 polymer ?
#
loop_
_entity_poly.entity_id
_entity_poly.type
_entity_poly.pdbx_seq_one_letter_code
_entity_poly.pdbx_strand_id
1 'polypeptide(L)'
;MVHPERGFYSLLAQYPAFTFSASVATITGLLFYVTSADSGALVLGNFTSQLKDINSDAPGWLRVFWSVAIGLLTLGMLMTNGISALQNTTVIMGLPFSFVIFFVMAGCINL
;
A
#
# COMPACT_ATOMS: atom_id res chain seq x y z
N MET A 1 9.95 22.06 -10.24
CA MET A 1 10.27 21.24 -9.05
C MET A 1 9.55 19.91 -9.20
N VAL A 2 10.22 18.82 -9.60
CA VAL A 2 9.55 17.60 -10.14
C VAL A 2 10.03 16.28 -9.48
N HIS A 3 10.31 16.29 -8.17
CA HIS A 3 10.69 15.05 -7.45
C HIS A 3 10.03 15.02 -6.06
N PRO A 4 8.73 14.69 -5.96
CA PRO A 4 8.00 14.67 -4.71
C PRO A 4 8.64 13.74 -3.66
N GLU A 5 9.36 12.69 -4.09
CA GLU A 5 10.09 11.81 -3.17
C GLU A 5 11.17 12.52 -2.33
N ARG A 6 11.69 13.67 -2.80
CA ARG A 6 12.73 14.43 -2.09
C ARG A 6 12.18 15.50 -1.15
N GLY A 7 10.87 15.74 -1.16
CA GLY A 7 10.27 16.81 -0.37
C GLY A 7 10.51 16.62 1.13
N PHE A 8 10.24 15.41 1.63
CA PHE A 8 10.43 15.08 3.05
C PHE A 8 11.90 15.16 3.47
N TYR A 9 12.81 14.57 2.71
CA TYR A 9 14.24 14.63 3.02
C TYR A 9 14.82 16.05 2.94
N SER A 10 14.31 16.89 2.03
CA SER A 10 14.68 18.31 1.96
C SER A 10 14.28 19.09 3.22
N LEU A 11 13.15 18.74 3.84
CA LEU A 11 12.74 19.33 5.12
C LEU A 11 13.65 18.85 6.26
N LEU A 12 13.97 17.56 6.30
CA LEU A 12 14.89 17.02 7.31
C LEU A 12 16.29 17.63 7.20
N ALA A 13 16.71 18.01 5.99
CA ALA A 13 18.02 18.64 5.75
C ALA A 13 18.13 20.04 6.37
N GLN A 14 17.01 20.68 6.77
CA GLN A 14 17.02 21.96 7.46
C GLN A 14 17.35 21.84 8.96
N TYR A 15 17.37 20.62 9.50
CA TYR A 15 17.65 20.37 10.92
C TYR A 15 19.08 19.83 11.14
N PRO A 16 19.77 20.24 12.22
CA PRO A 16 21.03 19.63 12.62
C PRO A 16 20.79 18.14 12.93
N ALA A 17 21.73 17.27 12.53
CA ALA A 17 21.61 15.80 12.54
C ALA A 17 20.76 15.14 11.43
N PHE A 18 20.70 15.76 10.24
CA PHE A 18 20.06 15.21 9.02
C PHE A 18 20.32 13.72 8.80
N THR A 19 21.59 13.27 8.84
CA THR A 19 21.95 11.88 8.53
C THR A 19 21.31 10.88 9.50
N PHE A 20 21.20 11.22 10.78
CA PHE A 20 20.56 10.37 11.78
C PHE A 20 19.04 10.31 11.52
N SER A 21 18.38 11.47 11.44
CA SER A 21 16.93 11.55 11.22
C SER A 21 16.51 10.92 9.89
N ALA A 22 17.28 11.12 8.83
CA ALA A 22 17.03 10.51 7.52
C ALA A 22 17.15 8.99 7.58
N SER A 23 18.16 8.46 8.28
CA SER A 23 18.34 7.01 8.43
C SER A 23 17.18 6.36 9.19
N VAL A 24 16.73 6.97 10.29
CA VAL A 24 15.58 6.50 11.08
C VAL A 24 14.31 6.53 10.23
N ALA A 25 14.09 7.61 9.48
CA ALA A 25 12.93 7.74 8.60
C ALA A 25 12.94 6.69 7.48
N THR A 26 14.10 6.41 6.86
CA THR A 26 14.21 5.37 5.84
C THR A 26 13.91 3.97 6.41
N ILE A 27 14.47 3.63 7.59
CA ILE A 27 14.19 2.34 8.25
C ILE A 27 12.71 2.21 8.61
N THR A 28 12.13 3.28 9.16
CA THR A 28 10.70 3.31 9.53
C THR A 28 9.80 3.16 8.32
N GLY A 29 10.11 3.87 7.22
CA GLY A 29 9.39 3.76 5.95
C GLY A 29 9.45 2.35 5.37
N LEU A 30 10.61 1.69 5.46
CA LEU A 30 10.79 0.31 5.01
C LEU A 30 9.95 -0.67 5.86
N LEU A 31 9.96 -0.51 7.20
CA LEU A 31 9.16 -1.35 8.09
C LEU A 31 7.66 -1.19 7.87
N PHE A 32 7.18 0.05 7.68
CA PHE A 32 5.79 0.30 7.35
C PHE A 32 5.41 -0.26 5.99
N TYR A 33 6.29 -0.19 5.00
CA TYR A 33 6.04 -0.80 3.69
C TYR A 33 5.89 -2.31 3.80
N VAL A 34 6.83 -3.01 4.45
CA VAL A 34 6.78 -4.47 4.61
C VAL A 34 5.54 -4.90 5.37
N THR A 35 5.21 -4.24 6.48
CA THR A 35 4.05 -4.58 7.32
C THR A 35 2.72 -4.32 6.58
N SER A 36 2.65 -3.23 5.80
CA SER A 36 1.46 -2.89 5.01
C SER A 36 1.27 -3.86 3.84
N ALA A 37 2.36 -4.20 3.13
CA ALA A 37 2.32 -5.15 2.02
C ALA A 37 1.90 -6.55 2.50
N ASP A 38 2.39 -6.95 3.67
CA ASP A 38 2.03 -8.22 4.31
C ASP A 38 0.54 -8.29 4.69
N SER A 39 0.04 -7.24 5.33
CA SER A 39 -1.39 -7.12 5.68
C SER A 39 -2.27 -7.10 4.42
N GLY A 40 -1.83 -6.40 3.37
CA GLY A 40 -2.53 -6.35 2.09
C GLY A 40 -2.60 -7.71 1.41
N ALA A 41 -1.49 -8.45 1.36
CA ALA A 41 -1.44 -9.79 0.79
C ALA A 41 -2.36 -10.78 1.53
N LEU A 42 -2.49 -10.63 2.85
CA LEU A 42 -3.44 -11.41 3.65
C LEU A 42 -4.90 -11.09 3.27
N VAL A 43 -5.27 -9.82 3.17
CA VAL A 43 -6.64 -9.41 2.76
C VAL A 43 -6.97 -9.91 1.35
N LEU A 44 -6.04 -9.77 0.39
CA LEU A 44 -6.23 -10.30 -0.96
C LEU A 44 -6.33 -11.84 -0.97
N GLY A 45 -5.54 -12.52 -0.14
CA GLY A 45 -5.64 -13.97 0.04
C GLY A 45 -7.01 -14.39 0.58
N ASN A 46 -7.55 -13.64 1.53
CA ASN A 46 -8.88 -13.90 2.08
C ASN A 46 -10.00 -13.68 1.05
N PHE A 47 -9.88 -12.67 0.18
CA PHE A 47 -10.86 -12.46 -0.91
C PHE A 47 -10.77 -13.47 -2.06
N THR A 48 -9.61 -14.11 -2.25
CA THR A 48 -9.36 -15.01 -3.40
C THR A 48 -9.34 -16.49 -3.04
N SER A 49 -9.61 -16.84 -1.78
CA SER A 49 -9.80 -18.21 -1.34
C SER A 49 -11.22 -18.43 -0.82
N GLN A 50 -11.76 -19.64 -1.03
CA GLN A 50 -12.90 -20.08 -0.22
C GLN A 50 -12.35 -20.50 1.14
N LEU A 51 -12.51 -19.63 2.14
CA LEU A 51 -12.21 -19.98 3.51
C LEU A 51 -13.11 -21.16 3.91
N LYS A 52 -12.49 -22.28 4.28
CA LYS A 52 -13.21 -23.46 4.79
C LYS A 52 -13.77 -23.23 6.20
N ASP A 53 -13.28 -22.20 6.90
CA ASP A 53 -13.66 -21.81 8.25
C ASP A 53 -13.50 -20.29 8.43
N ILE A 54 -14.44 -19.64 9.14
CA ILE A 54 -14.51 -18.17 9.34
C ILE A 54 -13.33 -17.62 10.18
N ASN A 55 -12.61 -18.50 10.87
CA ASN A 55 -11.44 -18.17 11.70
C ASN A 55 -10.11 -18.60 11.07
N SER A 56 -10.11 -19.18 9.86
CA SER A 56 -8.88 -19.60 9.19
C SER A 56 -8.40 -18.54 8.22
N ASP A 57 -7.23 -17.98 8.47
CA ASP A 57 -6.53 -17.13 7.51
C ASP A 57 -6.27 -17.88 6.19
N ALA A 58 -6.26 -17.14 5.09
CA ALA A 58 -5.89 -17.67 3.78
C ALA A 58 -4.55 -18.44 3.85
N PRO A 59 -4.44 -19.58 3.13
CA PRO A 59 -3.25 -20.43 3.18
C PRO A 59 -1.98 -19.63 2.83
N GLY A 60 -0.90 -19.85 3.58
CA GLY A 60 0.33 -19.05 3.48
C GLY A 60 0.94 -18.96 2.07
N TRP A 61 0.71 -19.96 1.22
CA TRP A 61 1.12 -19.91 -0.20
C TRP A 61 0.44 -18.78 -0.99
N LEU A 62 -0.85 -18.52 -0.72
CA LEU A 62 -1.62 -17.47 -1.38
C LEU A 62 -1.15 -16.09 -0.94
N ARG A 63 -0.76 -15.94 0.34
CA ARG A 63 -0.11 -14.73 0.86
C ARG A 63 1.23 -14.46 0.19
N VAL A 64 2.06 -15.48 0.01
CA VAL A 64 3.35 -15.34 -0.72
C VAL A 64 3.10 -14.95 -2.18
N PHE A 65 2.14 -15.59 -2.85
CA PHE A 65 1.76 -15.24 -4.22
C PHE A 65 1.34 -13.77 -4.35
N TRP A 66 0.44 -13.30 -3.48
CA TRP A 66 -0.03 -11.90 -3.50
C TRP A 66 1.06 -10.91 -3.09
N SER A 67 1.92 -11.25 -2.13
CA SER A 67 3.06 -10.42 -1.73
C SER A 67 4.04 -10.23 -2.90
N VAL A 68 4.37 -11.30 -3.63
CA VAL A 68 5.21 -11.24 -4.84
C VAL A 68 4.53 -10.44 -5.95
N ALA A 69 3.22 -10.62 -6.15
CA ALA A 69 2.47 -9.87 -7.15
C ALA A 69 2.48 -8.35 -6.87
N ILE A 70 2.29 -7.95 -5.60
CA ILE A 70 2.38 -6.54 -5.18
C ILE A 70 3.80 -5.98 -5.40
N GLY A 71 4.84 -6.77 -5.10
CA GLY A 71 6.23 -6.40 -5.36
C GLY A 71 6.53 -6.20 -6.85
N LEU A 72 6.07 -7.13 -7.70
CA LEU A 72 6.20 -7.03 -9.16
C LEU A 72 5.45 -5.82 -9.72
N LEU A 73 4.25 -5.55 -9.22
CA LEU A 73 3.47 -4.38 -9.62
C LEU A 73 4.17 -3.08 -9.22
N THR A 74 4.75 -3.03 -8.01
CA THR A 74 5.56 -1.89 -7.55
C THR A 74 6.76 -1.66 -8.45
N LEU A 75 7.51 -2.72 -8.79
CA LEU A 75 8.64 -2.64 -9.72
C LEU A 75 8.22 -2.17 -11.11
N GLY A 76 7.12 -2.70 -11.65
CA GLY A 76 6.59 -2.28 -12.95
C GLY A 76 6.19 -0.80 -12.98
N MET A 77 5.60 -0.29 -11.88
CA MET A 77 5.26 1.13 -11.76
C MET A 77 6.49 2.03 -11.66
N LEU A 78 7.53 1.60 -10.95
CA LEU A 78 8.81 2.32 -10.89
C LEU A 78 9.47 2.45 -12.28
N MET A 79 9.31 1.45 -13.15
CA MET A 79 9.89 1.46 -14.50
C MET A 79 9.14 2.34 -15.51
N THR A 80 7.87 2.67 -15.27
CA THR A 80 7.04 3.44 -16.23
C THR A 80 7.21 4.95 -16.04
N ASN A 81 6.63 5.50 -14.97
CA ASN A 81 6.71 6.92 -14.62
C ASN A 81 6.75 7.14 -13.10
N GLY A 82 7.08 6.09 -12.33
CA GLY A 82 7.23 6.15 -10.87
C GLY A 82 6.00 6.70 -10.16
N ILE A 83 6.18 7.81 -9.44
CA ILE A 83 5.16 8.38 -8.55
C ILE A 83 3.94 8.91 -9.30
N SER A 84 4.13 9.53 -10.47
CA SER A 84 3.00 10.06 -11.25
C SER A 84 2.12 8.93 -11.82
N ALA A 85 2.73 7.80 -12.23
CA ALA A 85 1.97 6.61 -12.61
C ALA A 85 1.18 6.06 -11.42
N LEU A 86 1.82 5.91 -10.27
CA LEU A 86 1.19 5.40 -9.05
C LEU A 86 0.02 6.29 -8.60
N GLN A 87 0.18 7.61 -8.63
CA GLN A 87 -0.87 8.57 -8.28
C GLN A 87 -2.08 8.44 -9.21
N ASN A 88 -1.85 8.41 -10.53
CA ASN A 88 -2.93 8.30 -11.50
C ASN A 88 -3.66 6.96 -11.38
N THR A 89 -2.94 5.84 -11.25
CA THR A 89 -3.55 4.52 -11.05
C THR A 89 -4.36 4.47 -9.76
N THR A 90 -3.85 5.07 -8.67
CA THR A 90 -4.58 5.11 -7.39
C THR A 90 -5.89 5.88 -7.52
N VAL A 91 -5.90 7.02 -8.23
CA VAL A 91 -7.13 7.79 -8.47
C VAL A 91 -8.13 6.99 -9.30
N ILE A 92 -7.68 6.37 -10.38
CA ILE A 92 -8.54 5.57 -11.28
C ILE A 92 -9.15 4.38 -10.54
N MET A 93 -8.38 3.70 -9.69
CA MET A 93 -8.85 2.54 -8.91
C MET A 93 -9.70 2.95 -7.70
N GLY A 94 -9.39 4.08 -7.06
CA GLY A 94 -10.09 4.57 -5.88
C GLY A 94 -11.48 5.14 -6.18
N LEU A 95 -11.66 5.77 -7.35
CA LEU A 95 -12.93 6.35 -7.76
C LEU A 95 -14.11 5.35 -7.79
N PRO A 96 -14.03 4.18 -8.45
CA PRO A 96 -15.12 3.19 -8.43
C PRO A 96 -15.35 2.63 -7.01
N PHE A 97 -14.29 2.43 -6.23
CA PHE A 97 -14.40 1.91 -4.86
C PHE A 97 -15.09 2.91 -3.92
N SER A 98 -14.95 4.22 -4.16
CA SER A 98 -15.68 5.25 -3.42
C SER A 98 -17.20 5.04 -3.46
N PHE A 99 -17.76 4.68 -4.62
CA PHE A 99 -19.18 4.36 -4.73
C PHE A 99 -19.57 3.15 -3.89
N VAL A 100 -18.72 2.11 -3.84
CA VAL A 100 -18.95 0.93 -3.00
C VAL A 100 -19.05 1.33 -1.52
N ILE A 101 -18.16 2.20 -1.05
CA ILE A 101 -18.19 2.69 0.33
C ILE A 101 -19.49 3.45 0.63
N PHE A 102 -19.97 4.30 -0.29
CA PHE A 102 -21.26 4.98 -0.12
C PHE A 102 -22.43 4.00 0.02
N PHE A 103 -22.44 2.92 -0.78
CA PHE A 103 -23.45 1.87 -0.66
C PHE A 103 -23.34 1.11 0.67
N VAL A 104 -22.13 0.80 1.13
CA VAL A 104 -21.92 0.15 2.45
C VAL A 104 -22.41 1.05 3.58
N MET A 105 -22.11 2.35 3.54
CA MET A 105 -22.61 3.32 4.53
C MET A 105 -24.13 3.42 4.53
N ALA A 106 -24.77 3.49 3.36
CA ALA A 106 -26.22 3.50 3.25
C ALA A 106 -26.86 2.20 3.78
N GLY A 107 -26.23 1.05 3.51
CA GLY A 107 -26.66 -0.24 4.04
C GLY A 107 -26.52 -0.34 5.57
N CYS A 108 -25.46 0.23 6.15
CA CYS A 108 -25.24 0.24 7.59
C CYS A 108 -26.17 1.20 8.34
N ILE A 109 -26.65 2.26 7.70
CA ILE A 109 -27.68 3.16 8.27
C ILE A 109 -29.08 2.54 8.25
N ASN A 110 -29.30 1.56 7.37
CA ASN A 110 -30.58 0.90 7.16
C ASN A 110 -30.72 -0.43 7.96
N LEU A 111 -29.83 -0.63 8.94
CA LEU A 111 -29.79 -1.71 9.94
C LEU A 111 -29.99 -1.10 11.33
#